data_AF-A0A8J6VXF3-F1
#
_entry.id   AF-A0A8J6VXF3-F1
#
_cell.length_a   1.000
_cell.length_b   1.000
_cell.length_c   1.000
_cell.angle_alpha   90.00
_cell.angle_beta   90.00
_cell.angle_gamma   90.00
#
_symmetry.space_group_name_H-M   'P 1'
#
loop_
_entity.id
_entity.type
_entity.pdbx_description
1 polymer ?
#
loop_
_entity_poly.entity_id
_entity_poly.type
_entity_poly.pdbx_seq_one_letter_code
_entity_poly.pdbx_strand_id
1 'polypeptide(L)'
;MEEQFSPTQKQEQSYRTELVKWGIELEKAIQVARILALNISNESLTSSEVKLVEEVCNEWFEKRKQWERFQRVTAEHSPGSQQPSWENYQTATQRHEKDSPTKSDSDEKE
;
A
#
# COMPACT_ATOMS: atom_id res chain seq x y z
N MET A 1 12.77 16.84 -11.62
CA MET A 1 12.47 18.04 -10.81
C MET A 1 12.03 17.49 -9.47
N GLU A 2 12.92 17.40 -8.48
CA GLU A 2 12.57 16.89 -7.16
C GLU A 2 11.84 18.00 -6.40
N GLU A 3 10.53 17.88 -6.27
CA GLU A 3 9.70 18.80 -5.51
C GLU A 3 10.10 18.72 -4.03
N GLN A 4 10.78 19.74 -3.51
CA GLN A 4 11.11 19.83 -2.09
C GLN A 4 9.87 20.25 -1.31
N PHE A 5 9.09 19.28 -0.84
CA PHE A 5 8.00 19.53 0.10
C PHE A 5 8.56 19.93 1.48
N SER A 6 7.92 20.92 2.11
CA SER A 6 8.20 21.28 3.51
C SER A 6 7.85 20.11 4.45
N PRO A 7 8.45 20.03 5.66
CA PRO A 7 8.16 18.96 6.62
C PRO A 7 6.66 18.83 6.93
N THR A 8 5.96 19.97 7.08
CA THR A 8 4.52 20.03 7.31
C THR A 8 3.73 19.49 6.12
N GLN A 9 4.12 19.81 4.88
CA GLN A 9 3.46 19.28 3.68
C GLN A 9 3.63 17.77 3.55
N LYS A 10 4.82 17.24 3.86
CA LYS A 10 5.07 15.78 3.88
C LYS A 10 4.20 15.09 4.92
N GLN A 11 4.05 15.71 6.09
CA GLN A 11 3.24 15.17 7.17
C GLN A 11 1.74 15.22 6.85
N GLU A 12 1.24 16.32 6.30
CA GLU A 12 -0.14 16.44 5.78
C GLU A 12 -0.42 15.34 4.75
N GLN A 13 0.49 15.15 3.79
CA GLN A 13 0.31 14.14 2.75
C GLN A 13 0.31 12.71 3.30
N SER A 14 1.14 12.44 4.31
CA SER A 14 1.15 11.16 5.02
C SER A 14 -0.19 10.89 5.71
N TYR A 15 -0.69 11.84 6.50
CA TYR A 15 -1.99 11.71 7.17
C TYR A 15 -3.13 11.54 6.17
N ARG A 16 -3.17 12.36 5.13
CA ARG A 16 -4.20 12.26 4.08
C ARG A 16 -4.19 10.89 3.43
N THR A 17 -3.00 10.37 3.09
CA THR A 17 -2.85 9.06 2.43
C THR A 17 -3.34 7.94 3.34
N GLU A 18 -2.96 7.96 4.61
CA GLU A 18 -3.41 6.96 5.58
C GLU A 18 -4.93 7.02 5.77
N LEU A 19 -5.52 8.19 5.98
CA LEU A 19 -6.97 8.33 6.17
C LEU A 19 -7.76 7.83 4.95
N VAL A 20 -7.35 8.21 3.74
CA VAL A 20 -8.01 7.76 2.49
C VAL A 20 -7.85 6.26 2.27
N LYS A 21 -6.68 5.68 2.59
CA LYS A 21 -6.45 4.24 2.51
C LYS A 21 -7.44 3.44 3.36
N TRP A 22 -7.85 4.00 4.50
CA TRP A 22 -8.87 3.42 5.37
C TRP A 22 -10.30 3.87 5.02
N GLY A 23 -10.51 4.46 3.85
CA GLY A 23 -11.83 4.81 3.33
C GLY A 23 -12.51 5.96 4.08
N ILE A 24 -11.74 6.86 4.71
CA ILE A 24 -12.25 8.15 5.14
C ILE A 24 -12.51 9.01 3.90
N GLU A 25 -13.61 9.76 3.91
CA GLU A 25 -13.97 10.67 2.81
C GLU A 25 -12.83 11.67 2.53
N LEU A 26 -12.53 11.87 1.24
CA LEU A 26 -11.36 12.64 0.80
C LEU A 26 -11.35 14.07 1.36
N GLU A 27 -12.50 14.75 1.38
CA GLU A 27 -12.58 16.12 1.91
C GLU A 27 -12.30 16.17 3.42
N LYS A 28 -12.90 15.27 4.21
CA LYS A 28 -12.62 15.13 5.64
C LYS A 28 -11.15 14.79 5.89
N ALA A 29 -10.59 13.86 5.10
CA ALA A 29 -9.20 13.47 5.20
C ALA A 29 -8.23 14.63 4.93
N ILE A 30 -8.51 15.49 3.93
CA ILE A 30 -7.70 16.68 3.66
C ILE A 30 -7.75 17.66 4.82
N GLN A 31 -8.95 17.96 5.33
CA GLN A 31 -9.12 18.92 6.42
C GLN A 31 -8.42 18.45 7.71
N VAL A 32 -8.64 17.20 8.12
CA VAL A 32 -8.02 16.64 9.32
C VAL A 32 -6.51 16.49 9.15
N ALA A 33 -6.02 16.09 7.98
CA ALA A 33 -4.59 16.00 7.72
C ALA A 33 -3.86 17.34 7.90
N ARG A 34 -4.49 18.44 7.46
CA ARG A 34 -3.95 19.79 7.68
C ARG A 34 -3.89 20.14 9.16
N ILE A 35 -5.00 19.93 9.88
CA ILE A 35 -5.08 20.21 11.31
C ILE A 35 -4.01 19.43 12.08
N LEU A 36 -3.86 18.13 11.80
CA LEU A 36 -2.86 17.27 12.44
C LEU A 36 -1.43 17.66 12.06
N ALA A 37 -1.17 18.02 10.80
CA ALA A 37 0.16 18.42 10.35
C ALA A 37 0.62 19.76 10.94
N LEU A 38 -0.32 20.67 11.23
CA LEU A 38 -0.04 21.94 11.89
C LEU A 38 0.35 21.78 13.37
N ASN A 39 0.11 20.60 13.97
CA ASN A 39 0.44 20.27 15.36
C ASN A 39 0.02 21.35 16.36
N ILE A 40 -1.12 21.97 16.09
CA ILE A 40 -1.73 23.02 16.90
C ILE A 40 -2.41 22.39 18.12
N SER A 41 -2.30 23.06 19.27
CA SER A 41 -2.98 22.64 20.50
C SER A 41 -4.48 22.61 20.28
N ASN A 42 -5.16 21.65 20.90
CA ASN A 42 -6.63 21.55 20.90
C ASN A 42 -7.30 22.85 21.39
N GLU A 43 -6.62 23.62 22.24
CA GLU A 43 -7.10 24.93 22.74
C GLU A 43 -7.18 26.02 21.65
N SER A 44 -6.45 25.84 20.56
CA SER A 44 -6.44 26.76 19.40
C SER A 44 -7.42 26.33 18.30
N LEU A 45 -8.02 25.14 18.43
CA LEU A 45 -9.01 24.64 17.49
C LEU A 45 -10.41 25.10 17.88
N THR A 46 -11.23 25.37 16.87
CA THR A 46 -12.66 25.58 17.08
C THR A 46 -13.34 24.28 17.52
N SER A 47 -14.47 24.39 18.21
CA SER A 47 -15.24 23.20 18.62
C SER A 47 -15.65 22.32 17.43
N SER A 48 -15.89 22.91 16.26
CA SER A 48 -16.16 22.17 15.02
C SER A 48 -14.95 21.38 14.53
N GLU A 49 -13.75 21.97 14.56
CA GLU A 49 -12.52 21.29 14.14
C GLU A 49 -12.17 20.15 15.11
N VAL A 50 -12.30 20.37 16.41
CA VAL A 50 -12.09 19.32 17.41
C VAL A 50 -13.03 18.14 17.14
N LYS A 51 -14.33 18.39 16.96
CA LYS A 51 -15.31 17.34 16.66
C LYS A 51 -15.00 16.60 15.37
N LEU A 52 -14.61 17.33 14.32
CA LEU A 52 -14.25 16.72 13.04
C LEU A 52 -13.02 15.80 13.18
N VAL A 53 -11.98 16.25 13.88
CA VAL A 53 -10.78 15.45 14.14
C VAL A 53 -11.13 14.22 14.97
N GLU A 54 -11.93 14.37 16.03
CA GLU A 54 -12.38 13.25 16.86
C GLU A 54 -13.18 12.22 16.05
N GLU A 55 -14.15 12.66 15.25
CA GLU A 55 -14.98 11.78 14.42
C GLU A 55 -14.10 10.96 13.46
N VAL A 56 -13.24 11.63 12.70
CA VAL A 56 -12.38 11.00 11.70
C VAL A 56 -11.35 10.06 12.33
N CYS A 57 -10.70 10.48 13.42
CA CYS A 57 -9.73 9.64 14.11
C CYS A 57 -10.38 8.40 14.73
N ASN A 58 -11.59 8.53 15.29
CA ASN A 58 -12.33 7.41 15.84
C ASN A 58 -12.78 6.43 14.74
N GLU A 59 -13.28 6.95 13.61
CA GLU A 59 -13.66 6.11 12.46
C GLU A 59 -12.44 5.34 11.93
N TRP A 60 -11.31 6.01 11.74
CA TRP A 60 -10.07 5.40 11.31
C TRP A 60 -9.58 4.33 12.28
N PHE A 61 -9.63 4.60 13.59
CA PHE A 61 -9.19 3.67 14.63
C PHE A 61 -10.03 2.39 14.63
N GLU A 62 -11.36 2.51 14.55
CA GLU A 62 -12.24 1.34 14.53
C GLU A 62 -12.06 0.52 13.24
N LYS A 63 -11.89 1.16 12.08
CA LYS A 63 -11.59 0.46 10.83
C LYS A 63 -10.25 -0.30 10.89
N ARG A 64 -9.21 0.32 11.43
CA ARG A 64 -7.90 -0.33 11.61
C ARG A 64 -8.00 -1.54 12.53
N LYS A 65 -8.67 -1.38 13.67
CA LYS A 65 -8.89 -2.46 14.65
C LYS A 65 -9.71 -3.61 14.07
N GLN A 66 -10.72 -3.33 13.25
CA GLN A 66 -11.47 -4.37 12.53
C GLN A 66 -10.57 -5.14 11.56
N TRP A 67 -9.71 -4.44 10.81
CA TRP A 67 -8.75 -5.08 9.93
C TRP A 67 -7.72 -5.94 10.66
N GLU A 68 -7.18 -5.48 11.78
CA GLU A 68 -6.26 -6.27 12.62
C GLU A 68 -6.93 -7.56 13.11
N ARG A 69 -8.21 -7.48 13.51
CA ARG A 69 -9.00 -8.67 13.90
C ARG A 69 -9.19 -9.61 12.71
N PHE A 70 -9.50 -9.08 11.54
CA PHE A 70 -9.63 -9.88 10.32
C PHE A 70 -8.33 -10.59 9.97
N GLN A 71 -7.20 -9.87 10.00
CA GLN A 71 -5.88 -10.44 9.75
C GLN A 71 -5.57 -11.60 10.70
N ARG A 72 -5.85 -11.44 12.00
CA ARG A 72 -5.65 -12.50 12.99
C ARG A 72 -6.46 -13.77 12.63
N VAL A 73 -7.74 -13.61 12.29
CA VAL A 73 -8.60 -14.74 11.90
C VAL A 73 -8.09 -15.42 10.63
N THR A 74 -7.66 -14.64 9.63
CA THR A 74 -7.14 -15.21 8.38
C THR A 74 -5.76 -15.84 8.53
N ALA A 75 -4.95 -15.39 9.49
CA ALA A 75 -3.65 -15.99 9.79
C ALA A 75 -3.80 -17.39 10.43
N GLU A 76 -4.85 -17.62 11.21
CA GLU A 76 -5.16 -18.91 11.84
C GLU A 76 -5.71 -19.95 10.83
N HIS A 77 -6.22 -19.50 9.68
CA HIS A 77 -6.83 -20.34 8.65
C HIS A 77 -6.05 -20.41 7.34
N SER A 78 -4.82 -19.92 7.30
CA SER A 78 -3.93 -20.09 6.14
C SER A 78 -2.96 -21.25 6.37
N PRO A 79 -3.30 -22.50 6.00
CA PRO A 79 -2.32 -23.59 5.97
C PRO A 79 -1.31 -23.28 4.86
N GLY A 80 -0.14 -22.76 5.24
CA GLY A 80 1.03 -22.69 4.35
C GLY A 80 0.90 -21.70 3.20
N SER A 81 1.02 -20.41 3.50
CA SER A 81 1.58 -19.49 2.51
C SER A 81 3.10 -19.66 2.53
N GLN A 82 3.60 -20.71 1.86
CA GLN A 82 4.95 -20.65 1.30
C GLN A 82 4.98 -19.38 0.44
N GLN A 83 5.68 -18.36 0.92
CA GLN A 83 6.11 -17.28 0.04
C GLN A 83 6.77 -17.95 -1.16
N PRO A 84 6.37 -17.66 -2.41
CA PRO A 84 7.22 -18.01 -3.54
C PRO A 84 8.55 -17.28 -3.31
N SER A 85 9.56 -18.02 -2.85
CA SER A 85 10.93 -17.55 -2.89
C SER A 85 11.19 -17.13 -4.33
N TRP A 86 11.71 -15.92 -4.50
CA TRP A 86 12.10 -15.37 -5.79
C TRP A 86 13.06 -16.29 -6.57
N GLU A 87 13.64 -17.29 -5.91
CA GLU A 87 14.43 -18.38 -6.49
C GLU A 87 13.66 -19.24 -7.52
N ASN A 88 12.33 -19.34 -7.43
CA ASN A 88 11.53 -20.14 -8.37
C ASN A 88 11.33 -19.49 -9.75
N TYR A 89 11.58 -18.19 -9.89
CA TYR A 89 11.48 -17.51 -11.19
C TYR A 89 12.70 -17.75 -12.08
N GLN A 90 13.84 -18.15 -11.51
CA GLN A 90 15.06 -18.43 -12.29
C GLN A 90 15.03 -19.81 -12.97
N THR A 91 14.22 -20.76 -12.47
CA THR A 91 14.16 -22.12 -13.02
C THR A 91 13.16 -22.26 -14.18
N ALA A 92 12.23 -21.33 -14.34
CA ALA A 92 11.22 -21.37 -15.41
C ALA A 92 11.76 -20.94 -16.78
N THR A 93 12.82 -20.13 -16.82
CA THR A 93 13.41 -19.61 -18.06
C THR A 93 14.43 -20.55 -18.72
N GLN A 94 14.90 -21.61 -18.05
CA GLN A 94 15.90 -22.52 -18.63
C GLN A 94 15.33 -23.75 -19.37
N ARG A 95 14.00 -23.96 -19.38
CA ARG A 95 13.39 -25.13 -20.07
C ARG A 95 12.85 -24.84 -21.47
N HIS A 96 13.12 -23.68 -22.05
CA HIS A 96 12.65 -23.33 -23.40
C HIS A 96 13.78 -23.18 -24.44
N GLU A 97 14.93 -23.84 -24.23
CA GLU A 97 16.05 -23.83 -25.19
C GLU A 97 16.55 -25.23 -25.58
N LYS A 98 15.72 -26.28 -25.43
CA LYS A 98 16.14 -27.66 -25.77
C LYS A 98 15.20 -28.48 -26.66
N ASP A 99 14.28 -27.84 -27.36
CA ASP A 99 13.54 -28.50 -28.44
C ASP A 99 13.41 -27.60 -29.67
N SER A 100 14.53 -27.43 -30.37
CA SER A 100 14.52 -27.13 -31.80
C SER A 100 15.16 -28.30 -32.53
N PRO A 101 14.39 -29.20 -33.15
CA PRO A 101 14.93 -30.20 -34.04
C PRO A 101 15.15 -29.55 -35.41
N THR A 102 16.40 -29.35 -35.81
CA THR A 102 16.75 -29.17 -37.22
C THR A 102 17.39 -30.46 -37.71
N LYS A 103 16.60 -31.23 -38.47
CA LYS A 103 17.09 -32.34 -39.30
C LYS A 103 16.84 -32.00 -40.76
N SER A 104 17.80 -32.45 -41.57
CA SER A 104 17.75 -32.71 -43.02
C SER A 104 18.04 -31.49 -43.90
N ASP A 105 19.21 -31.43 -44.56
CA ASP A 105 19.74 -32.23 -45.70
C ASP A 105 19.48 -31.52 -47.04
N SER A 106 20.33 -31.80 -48.04
CA SER A 106 20.51 -31.18 -49.38
C SER A 106 21.62 -30.12 -49.40
N ASP A 107 22.69 -30.18 -50.21
CA ASP A 107 22.95 -30.78 -51.53
C ASP A 107 24.50 -30.88 -51.71
N GLU A 108 25.06 -32.00 -52.16
CA GLU A 108 25.35 -32.32 -53.57
C GLU A 108 26.65 -31.68 -54.14
N LYS A 109 27.72 -32.48 -54.03
CA LYS A 109 28.75 -32.80 -55.04
C LYS A 109 28.77 -31.99 -56.35
N GLU A 110 29.89 -31.31 -56.64
CA GLU A 110 30.77 -31.55 -57.81
C GLU A 110 32.17 -30.96 -57.58
#